data_AF-A0A954VB55-F1
#
_entry.id   AF-A0A954VB55-F1
#
_cell.length_a   1.000
_cell.length_b   1.000
_cell.length_c   1.000
_cell.angle_alpha   90.00
_cell.angle_beta   90.00
_cell.angle_gamma   90.00
#
_symmetry.space_group_name_H-M   'P 1'
#
loop_
_entity.id
_entity.type
_entity.pdbx_description
1 polymer ?
#
loop_
_entity_poly.entity_id
_entity_poly.type
_entity_poly.pdbx_seq_one_letter_code
_entity_poly.pdbx_strand_id
1 'polypeptide(L)'
;IRRMGVAQGIQSFVRYGYLQRDNLATHFSVPLGRIPATVRGGLRLFDDLSGWFARVHAQSRKKTAPRRLVDSFKLFSDAVFSALTHDDTPDRWREVLRCAVAIESIQANGTAIDAGPIPPLNPQWIAAIGFESSPEVRLAVALGSAAAAYSQQGRAFDPVRHHCLPLQRGARQFLKSPEKRLVNDPRVVVSGRDPLGDCAAIVQRRLIEAAANGERRLRLVAPFGCAARLSDLAMLLDGHVDLQLTFELARALMAIKWDKWDPSSISRPPKMHTLRIAEAWTAIRLACSPWKLPTGQAIPAESSMIARLVSGDGSTATQIAINRLRAVGIRPPLQAAMTDHTTAKMWAAALVFPIDRPSMSSILSTFDPNQKEKTYA
;
A
#
# COMPACT_ATOMS: atom_id res chain seq x y z
N ILE A 1 -14.61 -11.39 -25.00
CA ILE A 1 -15.75 -12.32 -25.22
C ILE A 1 -17.07 -11.74 -24.70
N ARG A 2 -17.25 -11.40 -23.41
CA ARG A 2 -18.53 -10.86 -22.91
C ARG A 2 -18.99 -9.52 -23.52
N ARG A 3 -18.10 -8.53 -23.74
CA ARG A 3 -18.48 -7.27 -24.41
C ARG A 3 -19.02 -7.49 -25.82
N MET A 4 -18.39 -8.39 -26.57
CA MET A 4 -18.82 -8.77 -27.91
C MET A 4 -20.14 -9.57 -27.88
N GLY A 5 -20.31 -10.45 -26.88
CA GLY A 5 -21.55 -11.19 -26.69
C GLY A 5 -22.75 -10.30 -26.34
N VAL A 6 -22.59 -9.33 -25.43
CA VAL A 6 -23.68 -8.38 -25.11
C VAL A 6 -23.99 -7.47 -26.30
N ALA A 7 -22.96 -6.98 -27.00
CA ALA A 7 -23.15 -6.22 -28.24
C ALA A 7 -23.85 -7.04 -29.35
N GLN A 8 -23.85 -8.36 -29.25
CA GLN A 8 -24.55 -9.29 -30.14
C GLN A 8 -25.82 -9.92 -29.52
N GLY A 9 -26.33 -9.38 -28.40
CA GLY A 9 -27.58 -9.84 -27.78
C GLY A 9 -27.50 -11.18 -27.02
N ILE A 10 -26.31 -11.74 -26.80
CA ILE A 10 -26.11 -12.96 -26.01
C ILE A 10 -26.42 -12.66 -24.54
N GLN A 11 -27.40 -13.37 -23.96
CA GLN A 11 -27.88 -13.14 -22.58
C GLN A 11 -27.08 -13.92 -21.52
N SER A 12 -26.41 -15.02 -21.89
CA SER A 12 -25.63 -15.83 -20.95
C SER A 12 -24.64 -16.75 -21.65
N PHE A 13 -23.56 -17.11 -20.96
CA PHE A 13 -22.62 -18.17 -21.35
C PHE A 13 -22.79 -19.37 -20.42
N VAL A 14 -22.77 -20.59 -20.96
CA VAL A 14 -22.76 -21.83 -20.15
C VAL A 14 -21.36 -22.41 -20.18
N ARG A 15 -20.79 -22.69 -18.99
CA ARG A 15 -19.51 -23.40 -18.88
C ARG A 15 -19.78 -24.89 -18.92
N TYR A 16 -19.08 -25.61 -19.79
CA TYR A 16 -19.09 -27.07 -19.82
C TYR A 16 -17.77 -27.62 -19.28
N GLY A 17 -17.86 -28.66 -18.47
CA GLY A 17 -16.75 -29.51 -18.08
C GLY A 17 -16.79 -30.77 -18.91
N TYR A 18 -15.65 -31.19 -19.44
CA TYR A 18 -15.53 -32.46 -20.14
C TYR A 18 -15.00 -33.50 -19.17
N LEU A 19 -15.82 -34.52 -18.89
CA LEU A 19 -15.45 -35.67 -18.10
C LEU A 19 -15.25 -36.85 -19.03
N GLN A 20 -14.12 -37.54 -18.87
CA GLN A 20 -13.84 -38.81 -19.53
C GLN A 20 -13.92 -39.91 -18.47
N ARG A 21 -14.73 -40.93 -18.71
CA ARG A 21 -14.85 -42.09 -17.81
C ARG A 21 -13.95 -43.21 -18.33
N ASP A 22 -13.17 -43.81 -17.43
CA ASP A 22 -12.45 -45.08 -17.63
C ASP A 22 -11.61 -45.20 -18.92
N ASN A 23 -10.82 -44.17 -19.28
CA ASN A 23 -9.94 -44.20 -20.47
C ASN A 23 -10.63 -44.55 -21.82
N LEU A 24 -11.96 -44.56 -21.87
CA LEU A 24 -12.73 -44.82 -23.08
C LEU A 24 -12.94 -43.53 -23.89
N ALA A 25 -13.17 -43.68 -25.20
CA ALA A 25 -13.36 -42.56 -26.14
C ALA A 25 -14.61 -41.70 -25.88
N THR A 26 -15.41 -42.04 -24.86
CA THR A 26 -16.68 -41.38 -24.54
C THR A 26 -16.45 -40.18 -23.63
N HIS A 27 -16.71 -38.99 -24.16
CA HIS A 27 -16.56 -37.71 -23.46
C HIS A 27 -17.95 -37.16 -23.12
N PHE A 28 -18.20 -36.86 -21.85
CA PHE A 28 -19.44 -36.22 -21.40
C PHE A 28 -19.21 -34.74 -21.19
N SER A 29 -20.04 -33.90 -21.81
CA SER A 29 -20.10 -32.48 -21.51
C SER A 29 -21.13 -32.24 -20.39
N VAL A 30 -20.64 -31.88 -19.20
CA VAL A 30 -21.50 -31.56 -18.07
C VAL A 30 -21.57 -30.04 -17.92
N PRO A 31 -22.76 -29.43 -17.87
CA PRO A 31 -22.86 -28.00 -17.59
C PRO A 31 -22.41 -27.74 -16.15
N LEU A 32 -21.33 -26.98 -16.00
CA LEU A 32 -20.75 -26.59 -14.71
C LEU A 32 -21.32 -25.27 -14.18
N GLY A 33 -22.15 -24.59 -14.97
CA GLY A 33 -22.83 -23.37 -14.54
C GLY A 33 -23.20 -22.44 -15.67
N ARG A 34 -24.17 -21.56 -15.41
CA ARG A 34 -24.63 -20.52 -16.32
C ARG A 34 -24.16 -19.16 -15.80
N ILE A 35 -23.64 -18.34 -16.70
CA ILE A 35 -23.06 -17.04 -16.41
C ILE A 35 -23.84 -15.98 -17.19
N PRO A 36 -24.60 -15.09 -16.54
CA PRO A 36 -25.32 -14.04 -17.24
C PRO A 36 -24.34 -13.07 -17.92
N ALA A 37 -24.64 -12.72 -19.16
CA ALA A 37 -23.90 -11.73 -19.93
C ALA A 37 -24.48 -10.33 -19.62
N THR A 38 -24.09 -9.79 -18.47
CA THR A 38 -24.40 -8.40 -18.09
C THR A 38 -23.15 -7.53 -18.18
N VAL A 39 -23.29 -6.30 -18.68
CA VAL A 39 -22.21 -5.30 -18.65
C VAL A 39 -22.12 -4.77 -17.23
N ARG A 40 -21.14 -5.28 -16.46
CA ARG A 40 -20.86 -4.85 -15.08
C ARG A 40 -19.64 -3.93 -15.04
N GLY A 41 -19.66 -2.94 -14.15
CA GLY A 41 -18.58 -1.96 -13.98
C GLY A 41 -17.21 -2.59 -13.78
N GLY A 42 -17.15 -3.70 -13.04
CA GLY A 42 -15.94 -4.48 -12.78
C GLY A 42 -15.16 -5.00 -13.99
N LEU A 43 -15.81 -5.17 -15.16
CA LEU A 43 -15.10 -5.57 -16.38
C LEU A 43 -14.06 -4.52 -16.81
N ARG A 44 -14.30 -3.23 -16.52
CA ARG A 44 -13.34 -2.15 -16.81
C ARG A 44 -12.11 -2.21 -15.90
N LEU A 45 -12.26 -2.72 -14.68
CA LEU A 45 -11.14 -2.88 -13.73
C LEU A 45 -10.21 -4.01 -14.18
N PHE A 46 -10.78 -5.15 -14.58
CA PHE A 46 -9.98 -6.29 -15.03
C PHE A 46 -9.22 -6.01 -16.34
N ASP A 47 -9.69 -5.08 -17.18
CA ASP A 47 -8.97 -4.66 -18.38
C ASP A 47 -7.53 -4.23 -18.05
N ASP A 48 -7.28 -3.59 -16.89
CA ASP A 48 -5.94 -3.20 -16.41
C ASP A 48 -5.01 -4.40 -16.18
N LEU A 49 -5.56 -5.51 -15.70
CA LEU A 49 -4.81 -6.73 -15.35
C LEU A 49 -4.77 -7.75 -16.49
N SER A 50 -5.69 -7.67 -17.47
CA SER A 50 -5.91 -8.70 -18.50
C SER A 50 -4.66 -9.14 -19.25
N GLY A 51 -3.86 -8.19 -19.74
CA GLY A 51 -2.61 -8.49 -20.46
C GLY A 51 -1.54 -9.11 -19.55
N TRP A 52 -1.48 -8.68 -18.29
CA TRP A 52 -0.58 -9.26 -17.29
C TRP A 52 -1.03 -10.67 -16.89
N PHE A 53 -2.33 -10.87 -16.67
CA PHE A 53 -2.95 -12.17 -16.40
C PHE A 53 -2.58 -13.20 -17.47
N ALA A 54 -2.69 -12.83 -18.75
CA ALA A 54 -2.30 -13.71 -19.86
C ALA A 54 -0.80 -14.05 -19.86
N ARG A 55 0.07 -13.08 -19.55
CA ARG A 55 1.52 -13.34 -19.44
C ARG A 55 1.86 -14.25 -18.28
N VAL A 56 1.25 -14.05 -17.10
CA VAL A 56 1.46 -14.92 -15.93
C VAL A 56 0.96 -16.34 -16.23
N HIS A 57 -0.21 -16.48 -16.87
CA HIS A 57 -0.72 -17.77 -17.30
C HIS A 57 0.24 -18.49 -18.25
N ALA A 58 0.82 -17.77 -19.22
CA ALA A 58 1.82 -18.34 -20.12
C ALA A 58 3.07 -18.83 -19.36
N GLN A 59 3.51 -18.09 -18.33
CA GLN A 59 4.65 -18.50 -17.50
C GLN A 59 4.31 -19.70 -16.61
N SER A 60 3.09 -19.77 -16.05
CA SER A 60 2.67 -20.88 -15.17
C SER A 60 2.49 -22.20 -15.92
N ARG A 61 2.26 -22.17 -17.25
CA ARG A 61 2.16 -23.37 -18.09
C ARG A 61 3.49 -23.93 -18.58
N LYS A 62 4.61 -23.25 -18.35
CA LYS A 62 5.93 -23.77 -18.75
C LYS A 62 6.26 -25.04 -17.97
N LYS A 63 6.92 -26.01 -18.61
CA LYS A 63 7.39 -27.25 -17.96
C LYS A 63 8.30 -26.98 -16.75
N THR A 64 9.01 -25.85 -16.76
CA THR A 64 9.91 -25.40 -15.69
C THR A 64 9.22 -24.52 -14.64
N ALA A 65 7.92 -24.29 -14.73
CA ALA A 65 7.20 -23.44 -13.79
C ALA A 65 7.16 -24.08 -12.40
N PRO A 66 7.58 -23.37 -11.34
CA PRO A 66 7.52 -23.91 -10.00
C PRO A 66 6.07 -24.01 -9.52
N ARG A 67 5.76 -25.05 -8.73
CA ARG A 67 4.41 -25.34 -8.24
C ARG A 67 3.72 -24.15 -7.56
N ARG A 68 4.47 -23.39 -6.74
CA ARG A 68 3.97 -22.16 -6.10
C ARG A 68 3.38 -21.15 -7.08
N LEU A 69 3.98 -20.99 -8.28
CA LEU A 69 3.48 -20.06 -9.30
C LEU A 69 2.18 -20.59 -9.93
N VAL A 70 2.12 -21.90 -10.16
CA VAL A 70 0.93 -22.58 -10.70
C VAL A 70 -0.25 -22.42 -9.73
N ASP A 71 -0.01 -22.69 -8.45
CA ASP A 71 -1.03 -22.64 -7.42
C ASP A 71 -1.49 -21.19 -7.16
N SER A 72 -0.58 -20.22 -7.06
CA SER A 72 -0.94 -18.80 -6.96
C SER A 72 -1.71 -18.29 -8.18
N PHE A 73 -1.37 -18.75 -9.39
CA PHE A 73 -2.13 -18.39 -10.59
C PHE A 73 -3.54 -18.97 -10.59
N LYS A 74 -3.74 -20.20 -10.10
CA LYS A 74 -5.08 -20.79 -9.94
C LYS A 74 -5.94 -19.96 -9.01
N LEU A 75 -5.42 -19.62 -7.82
CA LEU A 75 -6.11 -18.77 -6.85
C LEU A 75 -6.47 -17.40 -7.47
N PHE A 76 -5.55 -16.79 -8.21
CA PHE A 76 -5.82 -15.53 -8.92
C PHE A 76 -6.90 -15.67 -9.99
N SER A 77 -6.87 -16.76 -10.78
CA SER A 77 -7.90 -17.06 -11.77
C SER A 77 -9.27 -17.25 -11.13
N ASP A 78 -9.34 -17.94 -9.99
CA ASP A 78 -10.58 -18.19 -9.27
C ASP A 78 -11.12 -16.90 -8.63
N ALA A 79 -10.25 -16.05 -8.07
CA ALA A 79 -10.61 -14.74 -7.54
C ALA A 79 -11.17 -13.81 -8.65
N VAL A 80 -10.51 -13.76 -9.80
CA VAL A 80 -10.99 -12.99 -10.96
C VAL A 80 -12.33 -13.53 -11.45
N PHE A 81 -12.46 -14.85 -11.58
CA PHE A 81 -13.71 -15.48 -12.00
C PHE A 81 -14.84 -15.13 -11.01
N SER A 82 -14.57 -15.26 -9.71
CA SER A 82 -15.48 -14.92 -8.62
C SER A 82 -15.97 -13.48 -8.71
N ALA A 83 -15.06 -12.50 -8.84
CA ALA A 83 -15.39 -11.08 -8.97
C ALA A 83 -16.20 -10.75 -10.25
N LEU A 84 -15.96 -11.47 -11.35
CA LEU A 84 -16.64 -11.22 -12.63
C LEU A 84 -17.99 -11.95 -12.78
N THR A 85 -18.30 -12.93 -11.94
CA THR A 85 -19.49 -13.78 -12.09
C THR A 85 -20.54 -13.56 -11.02
N HIS A 86 -20.13 -13.23 -9.80
CA HIS A 86 -21.02 -13.02 -8.67
C HIS A 86 -21.21 -11.53 -8.38
N ASP A 87 -21.88 -11.22 -7.28
CA ASP A 87 -22.21 -9.84 -6.88
C ASP A 87 -20.96 -8.97 -6.68
N ASP A 88 -21.09 -7.73 -7.15
CA ASP A 88 -20.02 -6.73 -7.15
C ASP A 88 -19.79 -6.23 -5.72
N THR A 89 -18.90 -6.92 -5.01
CA THR A 89 -18.63 -6.72 -3.59
C THR A 89 -17.17 -6.33 -3.37
N PRO A 90 -16.88 -5.39 -2.45
CA PRO A 90 -15.51 -4.96 -2.17
C PRO A 90 -14.54 -6.08 -1.85
N ASP A 91 -14.98 -7.10 -1.11
CA ASP A 91 -14.13 -8.22 -0.69
C ASP A 91 -13.61 -9.05 -1.85
N ARG A 92 -14.41 -9.22 -2.92
CA ARG A 92 -13.95 -9.96 -4.11
C ARG A 92 -12.85 -9.20 -4.83
N TRP A 93 -12.95 -7.88 -4.93
CA TRP A 93 -11.89 -7.06 -5.55
C TRP A 93 -10.63 -6.98 -4.69
N ARG A 94 -10.78 -6.97 -3.35
CA ARG A 94 -9.64 -7.12 -2.44
C ARG A 94 -8.92 -8.44 -2.68
N GLU A 95 -9.66 -9.54 -2.78
CA GLU A 95 -9.08 -10.86 -3.01
C GLU A 95 -8.34 -10.97 -4.35
N VAL A 96 -8.87 -10.34 -5.41
CA VAL A 96 -8.18 -10.22 -6.70
C VAL A 96 -6.82 -9.52 -6.55
N LEU A 97 -6.77 -8.40 -5.81
CA LEU A 97 -5.52 -7.67 -5.57
C LEU A 97 -4.54 -8.46 -4.69
N ARG A 98 -5.02 -9.16 -3.65
CA ARG A 98 -4.19 -10.00 -2.79
C ARG A 98 -3.56 -11.15 -3.56
N CYS A 99 -4.35 -11.85 -4.38
CA CYS A 99 -3.85 -12.88 -5.28
C CYS A 99 -2.80 -12.33 -6.27
N ALA A 100 -3.00 -11.12 -6.79
CA ALA A 100 -2.03 -10.47 -7.67
C ALA A 100 -0.70 -10.17 -6.93
N VAL A 101 -0.75 -9.72 -5.68
CA VAL A 101 0.44 -9.46 -4.84
C VAL A 101 1.17 -10.75 -4.48
N ALA A 102 0.46 -11.85 -4.26
CA ALA A 102 1.09 -13.17 -4.05
C ALA A 102 1.95 -13.57 -5.25
N ILE A 103 1.43 -13.38 -6.47
CA ILE A 103 2.19 -13.61 -7.71
C ILE A 103 3.37 -12.64 -7.82
N GLU A 104 3.16 -11.35 -7.57
CA GLU A 104 4.23 -10.34 -7.64
C GLU A 104 5.35 -10.62 -6.61
N SER A 105 5.02 -11.18 -5.45
CA SER A 105 5.99 -11.61 -4.44
C SER A 105 6.83 -12.80 -4.91
N ILE A 106 6.24 -13.74 -5.64
CA ILE A 106 6.99 -14.82 -6.32
C ILE A 106 7.93 -14.22 -7.38
N GLN A 107 7.47 -13.20 -8.09
CA GLN A 107 8.26 -12.51 -9.12
C GLN A 107 9.43 -11.72 -8.56
N ALA A 108 9.23 -11.01 -7.44
CA ALA A 108 10.28 -10.27 -6.74
C ALA A 108 11.45 -11.17 -6.32
N ASN A 109 11.20 -12.48 -6.14
CA ASN A 109 12.20 -13.50 -5.85
C ASN A 109 12.81 -14.15 -7.12
N GLY A 110 12.63 -13.56 -8.30
CA GLY A 110 13.27 -13.98 -9.54
C GLY A 110 12.51 -15.01 -10.39
N THR A 111 11.30 -15.41 -10.00
CA THR A 111 10.49 -16.39 -10.76
C THR A 111 9.51 -15.71 -11.71
N ALA A 112 9.38 -16.15 -12.96
CA ALA A 112 8.40 -15.58 -13.92
C ALA A 112 8.48 -14.05 -14.10
N ILE A 113 9.68 -13.49 -13.96
CA ILE A 113 9.99 -12.06 -14.10
C ILE A 113 9.67 -11.48 -15.48
N ASP A 114 9.55 -12.33 -16.49
CA ASP A 114 9.19 -11.93 -17.85
C ASP A 114 7.72 -11.56 -18.00
N ALA A 115 6.85 -11.99 -17.08
CA ALA A 115 5.48 -11.48 -17.06
C ALA A 115 5.40 -10.01 -16.60
N GLY A 116 6.45 -9.51 -15.94
CA GLY A 116 6.52 -8.18 -15.35
C GLY A 116 5.75 -8.06 -14.03
N PRO A 117 5.91 -6.96 -13.29
CA PRO A 117 5.18 -6.71 -12.04
C PRO A 117 3.70 -6.40 -12.33
N ILE A 118 2.91 -6.18 -11.27
CA ILE A 118 1.50 -5.74 -11.40
C ILE A 118 1.46 -4.50 -12.30
N PRO A 119 0.66 -4.51 -13.38
CA PRO A 119 0.64 -3.43 -14.34
C PRO A 119 0.03 -2.15 -13.72
N PRO A 120 0.15 -1.01 -14.40
CA PRO A 120 -0.47 0.23 -13.96
C PRO A 120 -1.99 0.12 -13.79
N LEU A 121 -2.49 0.37 -12.58
CA LEU A 121 -3.92 0.29 -12.25
C LEU A 121 -4.59 1.66 -12.32
N ASN A 122 -5.85 1.71 -12.76
CA ASN A 122 -6.65 2.93 -12.71
C ASN A 122 -7.14 3.20 -11.28
N PRO A 123 -7.33 4.47 -10.87
CA PRO A 123 -7.74 4.77 -9.51
C PRO A 123 -9.15 4.27 -9.12
N GLN A 124 -9.97 3.86 -10.08
CA GLN A 124 -11.27 3.23 -9.84
C GLN A 124 -11.18 1.97 -8.96
N TRP A 125 -10.01 1.31 -8.91
CA TRP A 125 -9.76 0.21 -7.99
C TRP A 125 -9.95 0.58 -6.52
N ILE A 126 -9.71 1.84 -6.13
CA ILE A 126 -9.87 2.33 -4.75
C ILE A 126 -11.36 2.29 -4.33
N ALA A 127 -12.26 2.73 -5.22
CA ALA A 127 -13.69 2.61 -4.99
C ALA A 127 -14.14 1.14 -4.99
N ALA A 128 -13.61 0.33 -5.90
CA ALA A 128 -13.95 -1.07 -6.04
C ALA A 128 -13.65 -1.91 -4.78
N ILE A 129 -12.54 -1.63 -4.09
CA ILE A 129 -12.19 -2.30 -2.83
C ILE A 129 -12.85 -1.65 -1.60
N GLY A 130 -13.74 -0.68 -1.80
CA GLY A 130 -14.49 -0.02 -0.73
C GLY A 130 -13.62 0.87 0.15
N PHE A 131 -13.08 1.97 -0.39
CA PHE A 131 -12.19 2.91 0.30
C PHE A 131 -12.62 3.28 1.73
N GLU A 132 -13.90 3.62 1.93
CA GLU A 132 -14.42 4.08 3.23
C GLU A 132 -14.87 2.96 4.17
N SER A 133 -14.82 1.70 3.74
CA SER A 133 -15.43 0.59 4.48
C SER A 133 -14.68 0.17 5.74
N SER A 134 -13.36 0.40 5.82
CA SER A 134 -12.51 -0.10 6.91
C SER A 134 -11.23 0.71 7.09
N PRO A 135 -10.65 0.76 8.31
CA PRO A 135 -9.35 1.40 8.54
C PRO A 135 -8.21 0.73 7.76
N GLU A 136 -8.25 -0.59 7.57
CA GLU A 136 -7.26 -1.34 6.79
C GLU A 136 -7.16 -0.82 5.36
N VAL A 137 -8.30 -0.62 4.69
CA VAL A 137 -8.33 -0.13 3.30
C VAL A 137 -7.85 1.32 3.22
N ARG A 138 -8.22 2.18 4.18
CA ARG A 138 -7.77 3.57 4.22
C ARG A 138 -6.26 3.68 4.44
N LEU A 139 -5.73 2.90 5.38
CA LEU A 139 -4.29 2.82 5.64
C LEU A 139 -3.54 2.21 4.44
N ALA A 140 -4.14 1.23 3.77
CA ALA A 140 -3.58 0.63 2.55
C ALA A 140 -3.48 1.66 1.41
N VAL A 141 -4.48 2.53 1.24
CA VAL A 141 -4.42 3.65 0.29
C VAL A 141 -3.37 4.67 0.70
N ALA A 142 -3.26 5.00 2.00
CA ALA A 142 -2.23 5.92 2.49
C ALA A 142 -0.81 5.42 2.18
N LEU A 143 -0.54 4.14 2.46
CA LEU A 143 0.75 3.54 2.14
C LEU A 143 0.94 3.33 0.62
N GLY A 144 -0.07 2.84 -0.10
CA GLY A 144 -0.02 2.62 -1.54
C GLY A 144 0.19 3.90 -2.35
N SER A 145 -0.21 5.05 -1.79
CA SER A 145 0.01 6.38 -2.33
C SER A 145 1.22 7.10 -1.73
N ALA A 146 2.03 6.45 -0.88
CA ALA A 146 3.16 7.12 -0.27
C ALA A 146 4.29 7.37 -1.27
N ALA A 147 4.77 8.61 -1.33
CA ALA A 147 5.91 9.03 -2.14
C ALA A 147 6.73 10.11 -1.41
N ALA A 148 7.91 10.43 -1.94
CA ALA A 148 8.72 11.51 -1.37
C ALA A 148 8.12 12.90 -1.65
N ALA A 149 7.47 13.07 -2.80
CA ALA A 149 6.76 14.28 -3.20
C ALA A 149 5.76 13.99 -4.34
N TYR A 150 4.91 14.97 -4.63
CA TYR A 150 3.98 14.96 -5.76
C TYR A 150 4.17 16.22 -6.60
N SER A 151 4.09 16.10 -7.93
CA SER A 151 4.03 17.26 -8.83
C SER A 151 2.65 17.95 -8.74
N GLN A 152 2.54 19.15 -9.28
CA GLN A 152 1.24 19.83 -9.45
C GLN A 152 0.24 19.02 -10.28
N GLN A 153 0.73 18.16 -11.17
CA GLN A 153 -0.07 17.26 -12.02
C GLN A 153 -0.35 15.91 -11.34
N GLY A 154 -0.09 15.75 -10.04
CA GLY A 154 -0.34 14.51 -9.30
C GLY A 154 0.65 13.38 -9.57
N ARG A 155 1.76 13.64 -10.29
CA ARG A 155 2.79 12.63 -10.54
C ARG A 155 3.63 12.41 -9.27
N ALA A 156 3.67 11.18 -8.78
CA ALA A 156 4.52 10.78 -7.66
C ALA A 156 6.00 10.85 -8.03
N PHE A 157 6.81 11.45 -7.16
CA PHE A 157 8.26 11.41 -7.21
C PHE A 157 8.77 10.44 -6.15
N ASP A 158 9.60 9.51 -6.61
CA ASP A 158 10.21 8.48 -5.76
C ASP A 158 9.15 7.75 -4.91
N PRO A 159 8.24 6.98 -5.53
CA PRO A 159 7.16 6.27 -4.84
C PRO A 159 7.70 5.12 -3.98
N VAL A 160 6.99 4.79 -2.89
CA VAL A 160 7.37 3.70 -1.97
C VAL A 160 7.50 2.33 -2.65
N ARG A 161 6.90 2.14 -3.84
CA ARG A 161 6.97 0.88 -4.60
C ARG A 161 8.39 0.39 -4.86
N HIS A 162 9.37 1.28 -5.00
CA HIS A 162 10.78 0.90 -5.20
C HIS A 162 11.41 0.20 -3.98
N HIS A 163 10.79 0.30 -2.79
CA HIS A 163 11.20 -0.44 -1.60
C HIS A 163 10.65 -1.86 -1.54
N CYS A 164 9.62 -2.15 -2.35
CA CYS A 164 8.99 -3.45 -2.44
C CYS A 164 9.51 -4.29 -3.61
N LEU A 165 10.00 -3.65 -4.66
CA LEU A 165 10.34 -4.31 -5.92
C LEU A 165 11.57 -3.66 -6.57
N PRO A 166 12.48 -4.45 -7.17
CA PRO A 166 13.59 -3.91 -7.94
C PRO A 166 13.07 -3.38 -9.26
N LEU A 167 12.73 -2.09 -9.31
CA LEU A 167 12.16 -1.43 -10.48
C LEU A 167 13.14 -0.42 -11.10
N GLN A 168 13.09 -0.31 -12.42
CA GLN A 168 13.80 0.73 -13.16
C GLN A 168 13.38 2.12 -12.66
N ARG A 169 14.33 3.07 -12.56
CA ARG A 169 14.03 4.43 -12.08
C ARG A 169 13.02 5.12 -13.00
N GLY A 170 11.92 5.62 -12.42
CA GLY A 170 10.87 6.32 -13.17
C GLY A 170 10.02 5.42 -14.08
N ALA A 171 10.30 4.12 -14.13
CA ALA A 171 9.58 3.14 -14.94
C ALA A 171 8.86 2.11 -14.04
N ARG A 172 7.93 1.37 -14.65
CA ARG A 172 7.08 0.38 -13.97
C ARG A 172 7.45 -1.05 -14.34
N GLN A 173 8.70 -1.27 -14.73
CA GLN A 173 9.25 -2.56 -15.13
C GLN A 173 10.33 -3.00 -14.14
N PHE A 174 10.51 -4.32 -14.01
CA PHE A 174 11.61 -4.87 -13.24
C PHE A 174 12.97 -4.40 -13.77
N LEU A 175 13.86 -4.04 -12.86
CA LEU A 175 15.25 -3.79 -13.15
C LEU A 175 15.97 -5.13 -13.29
N LYS A 176 16.43 -5.43 -14.51
CA LYS A 176 17.13 -6.67 -14.83
C LYS A 176 18.61 -6.43 -15.10
N SER A 177 19.46 -7.37 -14.70
CA SER A 177 20.88 -7.42 -15.08
C SER A 177 21.03 -7.83 -16.56
N PRO A 178 22.24 -7.71 -17.14
CA PRO A 178 22.52 -8.20 -18.50
C PRO A 178 22.18 -9.69 -18.69
N GLU A 179 22.30 -10.49 -17.63
CA GLU A 179 21.92 -11.92 -17.59
C GLU A 179 20.40 -12.16 -17.49
N LYS A 180 19.58 -11.12 -17.64
CA LYS A 180 18.11 -11.16 -17.51
C LYS A 180 17.61 -11.59 -16.14
N ARG A 181 18.41 -11.47 -15.07
CA ARG A 181 17.99 -11.71 -13.67
C ARG A 181 17.59 -10.41 -12.99
N LEU A 182 16.85 -10.46 -11.87
CA LEU A 182 16.58 -9.24 -11.09
C LEU A 182 17.87 -8.71 -10.48
N VAL A 183 18.03 -7.39 -10.51
CA VAL A 183 19.14 -6.72 -9.82
C VAL A 183 18.90 -6.75 -8.30
N ASN A 184 19.96 -7.00 -7.54
CA ASN A 184 19.95 -6.80 -6.09
C ASN A 184 20.04 -5.29 -5.79
N ASP A 185 18.88 -4.64 -5.73
CA ASP A 185 18.77 -3.19 -5.49
C ASP A 185 18.67 -2.94 -3.97
N PRO A 186 19.64 -2.22 -3.34
CA PRO A 186 19.64 -1.97 -1.90
C PRO A 186 18.47 -1.11 -1.40
N ARG A 187 17.68 -0.53 -2.32
CA ARG A 187 16.44 0.16 -1.98
C ARG A 187 15.31 -0.81 -1.65
N VAL A 188 15.36 -2.05 -2.14
CA VAL A 188 14.37 -3.09 -1.89
C VAL A 188 14.62 -3.69 -0.51
N VAL A 189 13.82 -3.29 0.45
CA VAL A 189 13.98 -3.65 1.87
C VAL A 189 12.83 -4.53 2.39
N VAL A 190 11.74 -4.62 1.63
CA VAL A 190 10.57 -5.43 1.99
C VAL A 190 10.82 -6.89 1.64
N SER A 191 10.66 -7.75 2.64
CA SER A 191 10.77 -9.21 2.52
C SER A 191 9.43 -9.87 2.14
N GLY A 192 8.31 -9.26 2.54
CA GLY A 192 6.96 -9.76 2.38
C GLY A 192 6.53 -10.82 3.40
N ARG A 193 7.30 -11.01 4.49
CA ARG A 193 7.04 -12.03 5.52
C ARG A 193 6.65 -11.47 6.89
N ASP A 194 7.05 -10.22 7.16
CA ASP A 194 6.80 -9.53 8.42
C ASP A 194 6.35 -8.10 8.11
N PRO A 195 5.04 -7.84 8.01
CA PRO A 195 4.52 -6.50 7.70
C PRO A 195 5.01 -5.44 8.67
N LEU A 196 5.20 -5.79 9.95
CA LEU A 196 5.65 -4.85 10.98
C LEU A 196 7.10 -4.43 10.69
N GLY A 197 7.98 -5.42 10.49
CA GLY A 197 9.37 -5.20 10.11
C GLY A 197 9.52 -4.52 8.76
N ASP A 198 8.76 -4.94 7.75
CA ASP A 198 8.80 -4.38 6.40
C ASP A 198 8.37 -2.90 6.38
N CYS A 199 7.31 -2.52 7.13
CA CYS A 199 6.91 -1.12 7.28
C CYS A 199 8.02 -0.28 7.93
N ALA A 200 8.62 -0.77 9.02
CA ALA A 200 9.71 -0.08 9.69
C ALA A 200 10.96 0.03 8.81
N ALA A 201 11.27 -1.01 8.01
CA ALA A 201 12.38 -1.02 7.08
C ALA A 201 12.23 0.05 5.99
N ILE A 202 11.01 0.27 5.48
CA ILE A 202 10.72 1.38 4.56
C ILE A 202 11.07 2.73 5.21
N VAL A 203 10.64 2.95 6.45
CA VAL A 203 10.91 4.20 7.19
C VAL A 203 12.41 4.42 7.38
N GLN A 204 13.14 3.39 7.81
CA GLN A 204 14.59 3.44 7.96
C GLN A 204 15.28 3.75 6.64
N ARG A 205 14.90 3.05 5.56
CA ARG A 205 15.48 3.24 4.23
C ARG A 205 15.26 4.66 3.71
N ARG A 206 14.07 5.22 3.92
CA ARG A 206 13.75 6.61 3.56
C ARG A 206 14.62 7.64 4.28
N LEU A 207 14.90 7.43 5.57
CA LEU A 207 15.81 8.31 6.31
C LEU A 207 17.26 8.22 5.82
N ILE A 208 17.72 7.01 5.46
CA ILE A 208 19.05 6.81 4.88
C ILE A 208 19.16 7.54 3.54
N GLU A 209 18.16 7.41 2.67
CA GLU A 209 18.13 8.08 1.37
C GLU A 209 18.01 9.59 1.49
N ALA A 210 17.23 10.09 2.46
CA ALA A 210 17.18 11.52 2.76
C ALA A 210 18.57 12.02 3.19
N ALA A 211 19.22 11.33 4.13
CA ALA A 211 20.54 11.71 4.65
C ALA A 211 21.62 11.71 3.55
N ALA A 212 21.59 10.72 2.65
CA ALA A 212 22.51 10.66 1.50
C ALA A 212 22.35 11.85 0.55
N ASN A 213 21.17 12.47 0.50
CA ASN A 213 20.88 13.67 -0.28
C ASN A 213 21.02 14.98 0.54
N GLY A 214 21.62 14.93 1.73
CA GLY A 214 21.77 16.09 2.61
C GLY A 214 20.48 16.53 3.32
N GLU A 215 19.43 15.72 3.27
CA GLU A 215 18.15 15.99 3.91
C GLU A 215 17.99 15.21 5.23
N ARG A 216 17.27 15.81 6.17
CA ARG A 216 16.99 15.19 7.48
C ARG A 216 15.49 15.18 7.78
N ARG A 217 14.67 14.86 6.79
CA ARG A 217 13.20 14.75 6.95
C ARG A 217 12.74 13.41 6.42
N LEU A 218 11.78 12.80 7.09
CA LEU A 218 11.12 11.61 6.59
C LEU A 218 10.11 12.02 5.51
N ARG A 219 10.56 12.07 4.26
CA ARG A 219 9.69 12.38 3.12
C ARG A 219 8.79 11.19 2.79
N LEU A 220 7.64 11.15 3.46
CA LEU A 220 6.52 10.29 3.15
C LEU A 220 5.26 11.14 3.14
N VAL A 221 4.77 11.43 1.94
CA VAL A 221 3.55 12.21 1.72
C VAL A 221 2.59 11.43 0.82
N ALA A 222 1.31 11.74 0.94
CA ALA A 222 0.24 11.21 0.10
C ALA A 222 -0.38 12.33 -0.75
N PRO A 223 -1.00 12.00 -1.89
CA PRO A 223 -1.85 12.94 -2.61
C PRO A 223 -3.07 13.30 -1.76
N PHE A 224 -3.70 14.43 -2.08
CA PHE A 224 -4.85 14.92 -1.32
C PHE A 224 -5.97 13.87 -1.21
N GLY A 225 -6.49 13.70 0.01
CA GLY A 225 -7.53 12.72 0.34
C GLY A 225 -7.04 11.29 0.59
N CYS A 226 -5.78 10.96 0.27
CA CYS A 226 -5.25 9.60 0.48
C CYS A 226 -4.46 9.43 1.79
N ALA A 227 -4.19 10.51 2.52
CA ALA A 227 -3.44 10.44 3.77
C ALA A 227 -4.18 9.64 4.86
N ALA A 228 -3.42 9.00 5.75
CA ALA A 228 -3.95 8.28 6.89
C ALA A 228 -4.64 9.23 7.86
N ARG A 229 -5.83 8.84 8.32
CA ARG A 229 -6.56 9.56 9.37
C ARG A 229 -5.91 9.28 10.71
N LEU A 230 -5.92 10.26 11.60
CA LEU A 230 -5.44 10.07 12.98
C LEU A 230 -6.25 8.98 13.70
N SER A 231 -7.57 8.87 13.46
CA SER A 231 -8.40 7.80 14.00
C SER A 231 -7.95 6.40 13.55
N ASP A 232 -7.59 6.24 12.28
CA ASP A 232 -7.15 4.95 11.73
C ASP A 232 -5.78 4.55 12.31
N LEU A 233 -4.91 5.54 12.51
CA LEU A 233 -3.61 5.33 13.16
C LEU A 233 -3.77 5.00 14.65
N ALA A 234 -4.74 5.61 15.35
CA ALA A 234 -5.07 5.22 16.72
C ALA A 234 -5.48 3.74 16.78
N MET A 235 -6.41 3.32 15.92
CA MET A 235 -6.83 1.92 15.82
C MET A 235 -5.67 0.97 15.49
N LEU A 236 -4.75 1.38 14.61
CA LEU A 236 -3.55 0.60 14.30
C LEU A 236 -2.65 0.43 15.53
N LEU A 237 -2.40 1.53 16.25
CA LEU A 237 -1.53 1.53 17.42
C LEU A 237 -2.12 0.72 18.58
N ASP A 238 -3.45 0.68 18.69
CA ASP A 238 -4.19 -0.13 19.68
C ASP A 238 -4.34 -1.61 19.26
N GLY A 239 -3.83 -2.01 18.08
CA GLY A 239 -3.87 -3.39 17.60
C GLY A 239 -5.21 -3.83 17.01
N HIS A 240 -6.09 -2.88 16.65
CA HIS A 240 -7.40 -3.16 16.05
C HIS A 240 -7.39 -3.23 14.51
N VAL A 241 -6.22 -3.09 13.88
CA VAL A 241 -6.06 -3.12 12.41
C VAL A 241 -5.27 -4.37 12.02
N ASP A 242 -5.80 -5.11 11.05
CA ASP A 242 -5.03 -6.19 10.40
C ASP A 242 -3.93 -5.58 9.51
N LEU A 243 -2.71 -5.54 10.05
CA LEU A 243 -1.55 -4.98 9.35
C LEU A 243 -1.13 -5.83 8.14
N GLN A 244 -1.35 -7.16 8.17
CA GLN A 244 -1.05 -8.04 7.03
C GLN A 244 -1.97 -7.71 5.86
N LEU A 245 -3.28 -7.64 6.10
CA LEU A 245 -4.26 -7.25 5.08
C LEU A 245 -3.96 -5.84 4.54
N THR A 246 -3.70 -4.89 5.44
CA THR A 246 -3.36 -3.51 5.10
C THR A 246 -2.15 -3.46 4.16
N PHE A 247 -1.09 -4.19 4.48
CA PHE A 247 0.15 -4.20 3.71
C PHE A 247 -0.01 -4.89 2.34
N GLU A 248 -0.71 -6.02 2.28
CA GLU A 248 -1.00 -6.72 1.02
C GLU A 248 -1.79 -5.82 0.06
N LEU A 249 -2.84 -5.15 0.55
CA LEU A 249 -3.60 -4.19 -0.24
C LEU A 249 -2.74 -3.00 -0.66
N ALA A 250 -1.94 -2.44 0.25
CA ALA A 250 -1.05 -1.33 -0.04
C ALA A 250 -0.10 -1.66 -1.19
N ARG A 251 0.50 -2.87 -1.18
CA ARG A 251 1.42 -3.33 -2.24
C ARG A 251 0.76 -3.34 -3.61
N ALA A 252 -0.50 -3.79 -3.71
CA ALA A 252 -1.25 -3.70 -4.95
C ALA A 252 -1.50 -2.24 -5.37
N LEU A 253 -1.92 -1.40 -4.41
CA LEU A 253 -2.26 0.00 -4.64
C LEU A 253 -1.06 0.88 -5.01
N MET A 254 0.17 0.47 -4.70
CA MET A 254 1.40 1.09 -5.22
C MET A 254 1.46 1.09 -6.76
N ALA A 255 0.66 0.24 -7.44
CA ALA A 255 0.56 0.21 -8.88
C ALA A 255 -0.43 1.23 -9.48
N ILE A 256 -1.16 1.98 -8.66
CA ILE A 256 -2.15 2.97 -9.12
C ILE A 256 -1.48 4.10 -9.92
N LYS A 257 -2.19 4.64 -10.92
CA LYS A 257 -1.84 5.86 -11.64
C LYS A 257 -2.33 7.08 -10.85
N TRP A 258 -1.56 7.50 -9.86
CA TRP A 258 -1.91 8.63 -8.99
C TRP A 258 -1.99 9.99 -9.71
N ASP A 259 -1.41 10.10 -10.91
CA ASP A 259 -1.60 11.23 -11.83
C ASP A 259 -3.03 11.34 -12.38
N LYS A 260 -3.81 10.27 -12.29
CA LYS A 260 -5.22 10.21 -12.68
C LYS A 260 -6.18 10.23 -11.49
N TRP A 261 -5.65 10.39 -10.28
CA TRP A 261 -6.44 10.41 -9.06
C TRP A 261 -7.28 11.69 -9.00
N ASP A 262 -8.59 11.54 -8.81
CA ASP A 262 -9.50 12.66 -8.59
C ASP A 262 -10.01 12.64 -7.13
N PRO A 263 -9.56 13.59 -6.30
CA PRO A 263 -9.97 13.68 -4.91
C PRO A 263 -11.44 14.06 -4.70
N SER A 264 -12.13 14.57 -5.72
CA SER A 264 -13.55 14.96 -5.63
C SER A 264 -14.47 13.78 -5.28
N SER A 265 -14.00 12.55 -5.55
CA SER A 265 -14.69 11.31 -5.27
C SER A 265 -14.69 10.89 -3.79
N ILE A 266 -13.89 11.55 -2.94
CA ILE A 266 -13.81 11.22 -1.51
C ILE A 266 -14.86 12.01 -0.73
N SER A 267 -15.72 11.29 -0.03
CA SER A 267 -16.57 11.89 1.00
C SER A 267 -15.71 12.37 2.15
N ARG A 268 -15.94 13.61 2.63
CA ARG A 268 -15.29 14.07 3.86
C ARG A 268 -15.64 13.09 4.99
N PRO A 269 -14.66 12.64 5.78
CA PRO A 269 -14.96 11.72 6.87
C PRO A 269 -15.99 12.34 7.82
N PRO A 270 -16.92 11.53 8.35
CA PRO A 270 -17.68 11.94 9.52
C PRO A 270 -16.69 12.29 10.64
N LYS A 271 -17.00 13.33 11.42
CA LYS A 271 -16.24 13.67 12.63
C LYS A 271 -16.40 12.50 13.63
N MET A 272 -15.50 11.53 13.58
CA MET A 272 -15.43 10.50 14.61
C MET A 272 -14.89 11.12 15.90
N HIS A 273 -15.43 10.65 17.03
CA HIS A 273 -14.93 10.99 18.36
C HIS A 273 -13.42 10.72 18.41
N THR A 274 -12.70 11.65 19.01
CA THR A 274 -11.24 11.67 19.12
C THR A 274 -10.73 10.44 19.87
N LEU A 275 -10.43 9.36 19.14
CA LEU A 275 -9.52 8.34 19.64
C LEU A 275 -8.21 9.05 19.99
N ARG A 276 -7.81 8.94 21.26
CA ARG A 276 -6.63 9.65 21.77
C ARG A 276 -5.41 8.83 21.41
N ILE A 277 -4.66 9.28 20.40
CA ILE A 277 -3.35 8.73 20.10
C ILE A 277 -2.39 9.04 21.26
N ALA A 278 -1.53 8.08 21.60
CA ALA A 278 -0.48 8.28 22.60
C ALA A 278 0.39 9.52 22.27
N GLU A 279 0.52 10.43 23.24
CA GLU A 279 1.28 11.68 23.10
C GLU A 279 2.76 11.42 22.75
N ALA A 280 3.33 10.35 23.27
CA ALA A 280 4.68 9.92 22.96
C ALA A 280 4.87 9.63 21.46
N TRP A 281 3.90 8.95 20.85
CA TRP A 281 3.94 8.66 19.42
C TRP A 281 3.69 9.91 18.58
N THR A 282 2.77 10.80 18.99
CA THR A 282 2.56 12.05 18.25
C THR A 282 3.78 12.96 18.29
N ALA A 283 4.56 12.96 19.39
CA ALA A 283 5.84 13.64 19.47
C ALA A 283 6.87 13.05 18.48
N ILE A 284 6.99 11.72 18.41
CA ILE A 284 7.84 11.02 17.44
C ILE A 284 7.42 11.33 15.99
N ARG A 285 6.11 11.28 15.72
CA ARG A 285 5.53 11.60 14.41
C ARG A 285 5.85 13.04 13.99
N LEU A 286 5.70 13.99 14.89
CA LEU A 286 6.01 15.40 14.64
C LEU A 286 7.51 15.60 14.40
N ALA A 287 8.38 14.92 15.17
CA ALA A 287 9.82 14.93 14.95
C ALA A 287 10.23 14.33 13.59
N CYS A 288 9.40 13.45 13.03
CA CYS A 288 9.55 12.90 11.68
C CYS A 288 8.79 13.69 10.60
N SER A 289 8.42 14.95 10.83
CA SER A 289 7.60 15.70 9.86
C SER A 289 8.27 15.80 8.47
N PRO A 290 7.53 15.51 7.38
CA PRO A 290 8.02 15.74 6.02
C PRO A 290 8.11 17.23 5.66
N TRP A 291 7.41 18.09 6.41
CA TRP A 291 7.31 19.52 6.13
C TRP A 291 8.11 20.37 7.11
N LYS A 292 8.48 21.56 6.64
CA LYS A 292 8.93 22.64 7.51
C LYS A 292 7.76 23.10 8.38
N LEU A 293 8.09 23.56 9.58
CA LEU A 293 7.17 24.28 10.46
C LEU A 293 6.72 25.59 9.80
N PRO A 294 5.60 26.20 10.26
CA PRO A 294 5.17 27.52 9.80
C PRO A 294 6.26 28.60 9.92
N THR A 295 7.16 28.46 10.90
CA THR A 295 8.35 29.32 11.08
C THR A 295 9.44 29.14 10.02
N GLY A 296 9.25 28.24 9.04
CA GLY A 296 10.22 27.92 7.98
C GLY A 296 11.32 26.94 8.39
N GLN A 297 11.44 26.61 9.69
CA GLN A 297 12.42 25.66 10.20
C GLN A 297 11.98 24.20 9.95
N ALA A 298 12.93 23.31 9.65
CA ALA A 298 12.66 21.88 9.59
C ALA A 298 13.05 21.21 10.91
N ILE A 299 12.28 20.23 11.36
CA ILE A 299 12.70 19.36 12.46
C ILE A 299 13.61 18.28 11.85
N PRO A 300 14.89 18.19 12.25
CA PRO A 300 15.78 17.17 11.73
C PRO A 300 15.41 15.80 12.34
N ALA A 301 14.83 14.93 11.51
CA ALA A 301 14.57 13.55 11.84
C ALA A 301 15.89 12.80 12.06
N GLU A 302 15.96 12.00 13.12
CA GLU A 302 17.16 11.27 13.52
C GLU A 302 16.95 9.76 13.32
N SER A 303 17.86 9.11 12.59
CA SER A 303 17.75 7.67 12.31
C SER A 303 17.89 6.81 13.57
N SER A 304 18.64 7.28 14.58
CA SER A 304 18.79 6.61 15.88
C SER A 304 17.45 6.42 16.59
N MET A 305 16.53 7.37 16.46
CA MET A 305 15.17 7.29 17.03
C MET A 305 14.41 6.09 16.45
N ILE A 306 14.49 5.88 15.14
CA ILE A 306 13.83 4.75 14.49
C ILE A 306 14.52 3.44 14.83
N ALA A 307 15.86 3.42 14.90
CA ALA A 307 16.61 2.23 15.33
C ALA A 307 16.20 1.79 16.74
N ARG A 308 15.98 2.74 17.66
CA ARG A 308 15.50 2.48 19.02
C ARG A 308 14.11 1.87 19.02
N LEU A 309 13.16 2.44 18.28
CA LEU A 309 11.82 1.88 18.13
C LEU A 309 11.82 0.46 17.58
N VAL A 310 12.64 0.18 16.55
CA VAL A 310 12.77 -1.16 15.96
C VAL A 310 13.37 -2.16 16.95
N SER A 311 14.28 -1.72 17.83
CA SER A 311 14.80 -2.55 18.92
C SER A 311 13.84 -2.69 20.11
N GLY A 312 12.68 -2.01 20.09
CA GLY A 312 11.69 -2.01 21.16
C GLY A 312 11.90 -0.98 22.27
N ASP A 313 12.89 -0.10 22.12
CA ASP A 313 13.24 0.95 23.08
C ASP A 313 12.44 2.22 22.77
N GLY A 314 11.14 2.18 23.08
CA GLY A 314 10.25 3.31 22.88
C GLY A 314 10.55 4.50 23.78
N SER A 315 11.06 4.26 24.99
CA SER A 315 11.39 5.33 25.95
C SER A 315 12.51 6.22 25.44
N THR A 316 13.63 5.63 25.01
CA THR A 316 14.76 6.40 24.46
C THR A 316 14.39 7.09 23.14
N ALA A 317 13.59 6.43 22.30
CA ALA A 317 13.09 7.04 21.06
C ALA A 317 12.24 8.29 21.35
N THR A 318 11.33 8.23 22.33
CA THR A 318 10.52 9.39 22.73
C THR A 318 11.41 10.50 23.30
N GLN A 319 12.43 10.18 24.10
CA GLN A 319 13.36 11.18 24.61
C GLN A 319 14.11 11.91 23.49
N ILE A 320 14.56 11.17 22.47
CA ILE A 320 15.18 11.77 21.27
C ILE A 320 14.19 12.71 20.58
N ALA A 321 12.94 12.28 20.38
CA ALA A 321 11.90 13.12 19.78
C ALA A 321 11.68 14.42 20.56
N ILE A 322 11.51 14.35 21.89
CA ILE A 322 11.31 15.52 22.76
C ILE A 322 12.49 16.48 22.63
N ASN A 323 13.73 15.97 22.67
CA ASN A 323 14.93 16.80 22.54
C ASN A 323 14.99 17.52 21.19
N ARG A 324 14.61 16.84 20.09
CA ARG A 324 14.55 17.44 18.74
C ARG A 324 13.47 18.51 18.64
N LEU A 325 12.31 18.30 19.25
CA LEU A 325 11.24 19.29 19.31
C LEU A 325 11.67 20.53 20.12
N ARG A 326 12.31 20.34 21.28
CA ARG A 326 12.82 21.44 22.11
C ARG A 326 13.90 22.26 21.40
N ALA A 327 14.77 21.60 20.62
CA ALA A 327 15.81 22.29 19.85
C ALA A 327 15.25 23.26 18.79
N VAL A 328 14.01 23.07 18.34
CA VAL A 328 13.32 23.98 17.41
C VAL A 328 12.26 24.86 18.11
N GLY A 329 12.29 24.93 19.44
CA GLY A 329 11.42 25.78 20.24
C GLY A 329 10.04 25.20 20.60
N ILE A 330 9.72 23.98 20.16
CA ILE A 330 8.48 23.30 20.54
C ILE A 330 8.68 22.66 21.92
N ARG A 331 7.77 22.92 22.87
CA ARG A 331 7.88 22.40 24.24
C ARG A 331 6.76 21.40 24.55
N PRO A 332 6.96 20.11 24.25
CA PRO A 332 5.99 19.09 24.62
C PRO A 332 5.73 19.09 26.14
N PRO A 333 4.47 18.94 26.60
CA PRO A 333 4.15 18.78 28.01
C PRO A 333 4.52 17.38 28.54
N LEU A 334 5.06 16.52 27.67
CA LEU A 334 5.58 15.19 27.99
C LEU A 334 7.07 15.29 28.40
N GLN A 335 7.42 14.67 29.53
CA GLN A 335 8.81 14.59 29.98
C GLN A 335 9.49 13.26 29.62
N ALA A 336 8.75 12.17 29.69
CA ALA A 336 9.19 10.83 29.33
C ALA A 336 7.98 9.96 28.96
N ALA A 337 8.22 8.85 28.29
CA ALA A 337 7.22 7.83 28.04
C ALA A 337 7.81 6.44 28.26
N MET A 338 6.96 5.50 28.67
CA MET A 338 7.27 4.08 28.71
C MET A 338 6.26 3.34 27.86
N THR A 339 6.74 2.35 27.13
CA THR A 339 5.92 1.50 26.29
C THR A 339 6.60 0.14 26.18
N ASP A 340 5.82 -0.90 25.92
CA ASP A 340 6.37 -2.24 25.73
C ASP A 340 7.06 -2.39 24.37
N HIS A 341 7.82 -3.48 24.24
CA HIS A 341 8.60 -3.81 23.05
C HIS A 341 7.77 -3.88 21.77
N THR A 342 6.56 -4.44 21.85
CA THR A 342 5.70 -4.65 20.69
C THR A 342 5.12 -3.31 20.23
N THR A 343 4.65 -2.49 21.16
CA THR A 343 4.13 -1.16 20.86
C THR A 343 5.20 -0.23 20.29
N ALA A 344 6.43 -0.27 20.82
CA ALA A 344 7.56 0.49 20.25
C ALA A 344 7.86 0.11 18.79
N LYS A 345 7.80 -1.19 18.44
CA LYS A 345 7.94 -1.63 17.04
C LYS A 345 6.76 -1.18 16.17
N MET A 346 5.54 -1.25 16.70
CA MET A 346 4.34 -0.71 16.02
C MET A 346 4.47 0.78 15.77
N TRP A 347 5.06 1.54 16.69
CA TRP A 347 5.33 2.96 16.52
C TRP A 347 6.26 3.23 15.32
N ALA A 348 7.33 2.43 15.15
CA ALA A 348 8.20 2.51 13.97
C ALA A 348 7.45 2.19 12.69
N ALA A 349 6.69 1.10 12.66
CA ALA A 349 5.94 0.67 11.49
C ALA A 349 4.88 1.71 11.09
N ALA A 350 4.14 2.24 12.06
CA ALA A 350 3.08 3.22 11.82
C ALA A 350 3.60 4.50 11.15
N LEU A 351 4.89 4.84 11.29
CA LEU A 351 5.49 6.00 10.64
C LEU A 351 5.44 5.93 9.10
N VAL A 352 5.30 4.73 8.52
CA VAL A 352 5.24 4.54 7.07
C VAL A 352 3.98 5.16 6.46
N PHE A 353 2.90 5.25 7.22
CA PHE A 353 1.62 5.81 6.77
C PHE A 353 1.70 7.34 6.80
N PRO A 354 1.61 8.01 5.63
CA PRO A 354 1.66 9.46 5.56
C PRO A 354 0.38 10.05 6.15
N ILE A 355 0.51 11.09 6.99
CA ILE A 355 -0.61 11.95 7.40
C ILE A 355 -0.69 13.18 6.49
N ASP A 356 -1.75 13.99 6.61
CA ASP A 356 -1.86 15.25 5.88
C ASP A 356 -1.34 16.44 6.71
N ARG A 357 -1.16 17.59 6.04
CA ARG A 357 -0.73 18.83 6.72
C ARG A 357 -1.70 19.27 7.82
N PRO A 358 -3.03 19.27 7.61
CA PRO A 358 -3.98 19.59 8.68
C PRO A 358 -3.82 18.71 9.94
N SER A 359 -3.65 17.39 9.79
CA SER A 359 -3.42 16.49 10.93
C SER A 359 -2.11 16.81 11.64
N MET A 360 -1.05 17.10 10.88
CA MET A 360 0.24 17.50 11.46
C MET A 360 0.14 18.82 12.23
N SER A 361 -0.57 19.82 11.69
CA SER A 361 -0.84 21.09 12.37
C SER A 361 -1.69 20.90 13.63
N SER A 362 -2.65 19.97 13.61
CA SER A 362 -3.44 19.60 14.79
C SER A 362 -2.56 19.01 15.89
N ILE A 363 -1.65 18.08 15.54
CA ILE A 363 -0.64 17.54 16.46
C ILE A 363 0.24 18.65 17.02
N LEU A 364 0.79 19.50 16.16
CA LEU A 364 1.64 20.63 16.57
C LEU A 364 0.92 21.54 17.58
N SER A 365 -0.35 21.86 17.32
CA SER A 365 -1.13 22.72 18.19
C SER A 365 -1.45 22.13 19.56
N THR A 366 -1.32 20.81 19.72
CA THR A 366 -1.46 20.12 21.00
C THR A 366 -0.18 20.31 21.85
N PHE A 367 0.97 20.44 21.20
CA PHE A 367 2.27 20.61 21.85
C PHE A 367 2.67 22.07 22.06
N ASP A 368 2.24 22.98 21.18
CA ASP A 368 2.52 24.40 21.27
C ASP A 368 1.31 25.22 20.78
N PRO A 369 0.38 25.57 21.68
CA PRO A 369 -0.83 26.32 21.35
C PRO A 369 -0.53 27.68 20.69
N ASN A 370 0.62 28.29 21.00
CA ASN A 370 1.01 29.62 20.49
C ASN A 370 1.43 29.60 19.01
N GLN A 371 1.62 28.42 18.40
CA GLN A 371 1.91 28.29 16.97
C GLN A 371 0.64 28.33 16.09
N LYS A 372 -0.56 28.18 16.68
CA LYS A 372 -1.84 28.26 15.93
C LYS A 372 -2.02 29.61 15.25
N GLU A 373 -1.63 30.70 15.90
CA GLU A 373 -1.81 32.07 15.41
C GLU A 373 -0.94 32.37 14.18
N LYS A 374 0.21 31.69 14.03
CA LYS A 374 1.14 31.90 12.91
C LYS A 374 0.82 31.07 11.66
N THR A 375 -0.19 30.20 11.71
CA THR A 375 -0.54 29.31 10.59
C THR A 375 -1.64 29.90 9.69
N TYR A 376 -2.29 31.00 10.11
CA TYR A 376 -3.39 31.67 9.42
C TYR A 376 -3.07 33.12 8.99
N ALA A 377 -1.82 33.56 9.17
CA ALA A 377 -1.25 34.75 8.54
C ALA A 377 -0.38 34.29 7.36
#